data_AF-A0A3B8J3C3-F1
#
_entry.id   AF-A0A3B8J3C3-F1
#
_cell.length_a   1.000
_cell.length_b   1.000
_cell.length_c   1.000
_cell.angle_alpha   90.00
_cell.angle_beta   90.00
_cell.angle_gamma   90.00
#
_symmetry.space_group_name_H-M   'P 1'
#
loop_
_entity.id
_entity.type
_entity.pdbx_description
1 polymer ?
#
loop_
_entity_poly.entity_id
_entity_poly.type
_entity_poly.pdbx_seq_one_letter_code
_entity_poly.pdbx_strand_id
1 'polypeptide(L)'
;VLGLTAGVHGYEYGPILAGQRLIGTIDPTALRGTVILVQVASVGSFLGRSPYVSPLDEKNLNRVFPGSPEGTVTERIAYFLSTKVIPRCTHFVDAHSGDAPEDLADYSAYYQHDDLPEAS
;
A
#
# COMPACT_ATOMS: atom_id res chain seq x y z
N VAL A 1 10.58 9.33 -9.04
CA VAL A 1 9.52 9.45 -8.00
C VAL A 1 9.47 8.13 -7.26
N LEU A 2 9.66 8.13 -5.93
CA LEU A 2 9.51 6.93 -5.12
C LEU A 2 8.08 6.91 -4.53
N GLY A 3 7.29 5.90 -4.87
CA GLY A 3 6.00 5.64 -4.25
C GLY A 3 6.15 4.65 -3.11
N LEU A 4 5.48 4.92 -1.99
CA LEU A 4 5.35 3.99 -0.87
C LEU A 4 3.87 3.83 -0.50
N THR A 5 3.40 2.61 -0.40
CA THR A 5 2.12 2.26 0.23
C THR A 5 2.36 1.50 1.53
N ALA A 6 1.46 1.76 2.49
CA ALA A 6 1.32 0.98 3.70
C ALA A 6 -0.18 0.78 3.99
N GLY A 7 -0.50 -0.19 4.85
CA GLY A 7 -1.87 -0.44 5.26
C GLY A 7 -2.76 -0.95 4.13
N VAL A 8 -2.20 -1.71 3.18
CA VAL A 8 -3.00 -2.47 2.19
C VAL A 8 -3.90 -3.46 2.93
N HIS A 9 -3.36 -4.17 3.92
CA HIS A 9 -4.14 -4.70 5.02
C HIS A 9 -4.13 -3.72 6.20
N GLY A 10 -5.29 -3.42 6.74
CA GLY A 10 -5.45 -2.33 7.72
C GLY A 10 -4.93 -2.64 9.12
N TYR A 11 -4.63 -3.91 9.43
CA TYR A 11 -4.11 -4.33 10.73
C TYR A 11 -2.57 -4.36 10.77
N GLU A 12 -1.89 -4.09 9.65
CA GLU A 12 -0.42 -4.11 9.56
C GLU A 12 0.18 -2.77 10.01
N TYR A 13 0.26 -2.58 11.34
CA TYR A 13 0.59 -1.27 11.92
C TYR A 13 2.05 -0.84 11.75
N GLY A 14 2.99 -1.80 11.64
CA GLY A 14 4.42 -1.49 11.57
C GLY A 14 4.75 -0.53 10.41
N PRO A 15 4.41 -0.89 9.15
CA PRO A 15 4.58 -0.02 7.99
C PRO A 15 3.85 1.31 8.07
N ILE A 16 2.62 1.33 8.61
CA ILE A 16 1.82 2.56 8.77
C ILE A 16 2.56 3.56 9.69
N LEU A 17 3.04 3.09 10.84
CA LEU A 17 3.78 3.92 11.80
C LEU A 17 5.15 4.34 11.25
N ALA A 18 5.84 3.46 10.52
CA ALA A 18 7.10 3.78 9.85
C ALA A 18 6.91 4.89 8.81
N GLY A 19 5.85 4.82 7.99
CA GLY A 19 5.49 5.87 7.03
C GLY A 19 5.21 7.21 7.71
N GLN A 20 4.46 7.22 8.81
CA GLN A 20 4.23 8.44 9.59
C GLN A 20 5.52 9.07 10.12
N ARG A 21 6.46 8.25 10.62
CA ARG A 21 7.77 8.73 11.09
C ARG A 21 8.63 9.25 9.94
N LEU A 22 8.59 8.60 8.77
CA LEU A 22 9.36 8.98 7.58
C LEU A 22 9.10 10.44 7.18
N ILE A 23 7.86 10.91 7.27
CA ILE A 23 7.47 12.30 6.97
C ILE A 23 8.34 13.30 7.76
N GLY A 24 8.59 13.04 9.04
CA GLY A 24 9.40 13.91 9.90
C GLY A 24 10.91 13.83 9.64
N THR A 25 11.37 12.82 8.90
CA THR A 25 12.80 12.63 8.58
C THR A 25 13.20 13.20 7.22
N ILE A 26 12.22 13.50 6.36
CA ILE A 26 12.48 14.06 5.03
C ILE A 26 12.57 15.58 5.15
N ASP A 27 13.72 16.15 4.79
CA ASP A 27 13.86 17.58 4.49
C ASP A 27 13.47 17.83 3.02
N PRO A 28 12.34 18.49 2.74
CA PRO A 28 11.90 18.74 1.37
C PRO A 28 12.84 19.66 0.58
N THR A 29 13.65 20.48 1.26
CA THR A 29 14.60 21.40 0.62
C THR A 29 15.88 20.70 0.16
N ALA A 30 16.23 19.60 0.82
CA ALA A 30 17.35 18.74 0.46
C ALA A 30 16.95 17.59 -0.48
N LEU A 31 15.65 17.26 -0.57
CA LEU A 31 15.16 16.16 -1.37
C LEU A 31 15.35 16.41 -2.88
N ARG A 32 16.05 15.49 -3.55
CA ARG A 32 16.13 15.47 -5.02
C ARG A 32 15.12 14.48 -5.59
N GLY A 33 13.96 14.99 -5.99
CA GLY A 33 12.88 14.21 -6.59
C GLY A 33 11.58 14.35 -5.82
N THR A 34 10.82 13.27 -5.73
CA THR A 34 9.48 13.27 -5.10
C THR A 34 9.24 11.94 -4.43
N VAL A 35 8.71 12.02 -3.21
CA VAL A 35 8.18 10.87 -2.46
C VAL A 35 6.65 10.99 -2.44
N ILE A 36 5.96 9.94 -2.86
CA ILE A 36 4.50 9.80 -2.70
C ILE A 36 4.28 8.76 -1.61
N LEU A 37 3.64 9.13 -0.51
CA LEU A 37 3.37 8.25 0.62
C LEU A 37 1.87 8.07 0.82
N VAL A 38 1.37 6.85 0.58
CA VAL A 38 0.02 6.41 0.96
C VAL A 38 0.14 5.71 2.30
N GLN A 39 -0.14 6.43 3.38
CA GLN A 39 0.08 5.95 4.75
C GLN A 39 -0.86 4.81 5.15
N VAL A 40 -2.10 4.83 4.66
CA VAL A 40 -3.11 3.79 4.91
C VAL A 40 -3.93 3.63 3.63
N ALA A 41 -3.65 2.57 2.87
CA ALA A 41 -4.36 2.28 1.63
C ALA A 41 -5.81 1.83 1.89
N SER A 42 -6.01 0.90 2.83
CA SER A 42 -7.33 0.36 3.20
C SER A 42 -7.85 0.99 4.49
N VAL A 43 -8.34 2.24 4.40
CA VAL A 43 -8.83 3.01 5.56
C VAL A 43 -9.96 2.29 6.31
N GLY A 44 -10.86 1.60 5.58
CA GLY A 44 -11.95 0.82 6.17
C GLY A 44 -11.43 -0.33 7.03
N SER A 45 -10.43 -1.06 6.54
CA SER A 45 -9.79 -2.15 7.30
C SER A 45 -9.05 -1.61 8.54
N PHE A 46 -8.35 -0.47 8.40
CA PHE A 46 -7.61 0.14 9.50
C PHE A 46 -8.53 0.62 10.63
N LEU A 47 -9.56 1.40 10.30
CA LEU A 47 -10.53 1.90 11.30
C LEU A 47 -11.34 0.76 11.91
N GLY A 48 -11.69 -0.24 11.10
CA GLY A 48 -12.44 -1.42 11.51
C GLY A 48 -11.62 -2.44 12.31
N ARG A 49 -10.29 -2.28 12.39
CA ARG A 49 -9.38 -3.29 12.97
C ARG A 49 -9.66 -4.69 12.38
N SER A 50 -9.85 -4.74 11.07
CA SER A 50 -10.22 -5.95 10.35
C SER A 50 -8.98 -6.57 9.69
N PRO A 51 -8.63 -7.82 10.03
CA PRO A 51 -7.55 -8.54 9.38
C PRO A 51 -7.97 -8.98 7.97
N TYR A 52 -7.03 -8.95 7.03
CA TYR A 52 -7.09 -9.42 5.64
C TYR A 52 -8.10 -8.74 4.71
N VAL A 53 -9.30 -8.41 5.19
CA VAL A 53 -10.41 -7.93 4.38
C VAL A 53 -11.02 -6.66 4.97
N SER A 54 -11.52 -5.80 4.08
CA SER A 54 -12.31 -4.64 4.45
C SER A 54 -13.68 -5.08 4.99
N PRO A 55 -14.13 -4.61 6.16
CA PRO A 55 -15.45 -4.95 6.69
C PRO A 55 -16.60 -4.28 5.93
N LEU A 56 -16.29 -3.37 5.00
CA LEU A 56 -17.28 -2.64 4.20
C LEU A 56 -17.80 -3.45 3.01
N ASP A 57 -16.99 -4.40 2.52
CA ASP A 57 -17.29 -5.19 1.32
C ASP A 57 -16.68 -6.59 1.30
N GLU A 58 -16.07 -7.03 2.41
CA GLU A 58 -15.43 -8.35 2.60
C GLU A 58 -14.33 -8.68 1.59
N LYS A 59 -13.73 -7.67 0.95
CA LYS A 59 -12.65 -7.85 -0.03
C LYS A 59 -11.28 -7.59 0.57
N ASN A 60 -10.31 -8.40 0.15
CA ASN A 60 -8.90 -8.17 0.39
C ASN A 60 -8.36 -7.21 -0.69
N LEU A 61 -7.85 -6.04 -0.28
CA LEU A 61 -7.35 -5.02 -1.20
C LEU A 61 -6.21 -5.57 -2.09
N ASN A 62 -5.33 -6.38 -1.53
CA ASN A 62 -4.19 -7.00 -2.22
C ASN A 62 -4.60 -8.09 -3.24
N ARG A 63 -5.90 -8.36 -3.39
CA ARG A 63 -6.45 -9.38 -4.31
C ARG A 63 -7.36 -8.80 -5.39
N VAL A 64 -7.57 -7.48 -5.38
CA VAL A 64 -8.52 -6.84 -6.31
C VAL A 64 -7.87 -5.81 -7.23
N PHE A 65 -6.54 -5.66 -7.19
CA PHE A 65 -5.82 -4.88 -8.21
C PHE A 65 -6.01 -5.50 -9.61
N PRO A 66 -6.14 -4.69 -10.69
CA PRO A 66 -6.02 -3.22 -10.73
C PRO A 66 -7.29 -2.45 -10.33
N GLY A 67 -8.32 -3.12 -9.81
CA GLY A 67 -9.56 -2.52 -9.32
C GLY A 67 -10.59 -2.21 -10.40
N SER A 68 -11.69 -1.58 -9.98
CA SER A 68 -12.78 -1.14 -10.85
C SER A 68 -13.35 0.20 -10.37
N PRO A 69 -13.54 1.22 -11.23
CA PRO A 69 -14.14 2.49 -10.83
C PRO A 69 -15.63 2.37 -10.48
N GLU A 70 -16.31 1.39 -11.07
CA GLU A 70 -17.72 1.05 -10.80
C GLU A 70 -17.87 -0.08 -9.76
N GLY A 71 -16.76 -0.55 -9.18
CA GLY A 71 -16.74 -1.63 -8.19
C GLY A 71 -17.14 -1.20 -6.78
N THR A 72 -16.96 -2.14 -5.85
CA THR A 72 -17.05 -1.93 -4.40
C THR A 72 -16.02 -0.91 -3.91
N VAL A 73 -16.10 -0.50 -2.64
CA VAL A 73 -15.20 0.53 -2.09
C VAL A 73 -13.73 0.10 -2.17
N THR A 74 -13.42 -1.16 -1.89
CA THR A 74 -12.06 -1.71 -1.95
C THR A 74 -11.56 -1.78 -3.40
N GLU A 75 -12.42 -2.16 -4.36
CA GLU A 75 -12.07 -2.14 -5.79
C GLU A 75 -11.83 -0.73 -6.32
N ARG A 76 -12.59 0.26 -5.85
CA ARG A 76 -12.40 1.66 -6.23
C ARG A 76 -11.12 2.26 -5.64
N ILE A 77 -10.72 1.83 -4.44
CA ILE A 77 -9.42 2.17 -3.86
C ILE A 77 -8.29 1.56 -4.72
N ALA A 78 -8.37 0.28 -5.05
CA ALA A 78 -7.38 -0.37 -5.93
C ALA A 78 -7.29 0.35 -7.28
N TYR A 79 -8.43 0.69 -7.89
CA TYR A 79 -8.47 1.43 -9.15
C TYR A 79 -7.80 2.80 -9.05
N PHE A 80 -8.02 3.54 -7.97
CA PHE A 80 -7.36 4.81 -7.75
C PHE A 80 -5.84 4.65 -7.60
N LEU A 81 -5.39 3.67 -6.82
CA LEU A 81 -3.96 3.40 -6.65
C LEU A 81 -3.30 3.00 -7.99
N SER A 82 -3.91 2.06 -8.73
CA SER A 82 -3.42 1.59 -10.03
C SER A 82 -3.40 2.65 -11.12
N THR A 83 -4.34 3.60 -11.12
CA THR A 83 -4.46 4.57 -12.22
C THR A 83 -3.95 5.97 -11.89
N LYS A 84 -3.83 6.32 -10.61
CA LYS A 84 -3.48 7.68 -10.16
C LYS A 84 -2.22 7.77 -9.31
N VAL A 85 -1.80 6.68 -8.66
CA VAL A 85 -0.63 6.68 -7.77
C VAL A 85 0.54 5.93 -8.39
N ILE A 86 0.37 4.62 -8.63
CA ILE A 86 1.44 3.74 -9.13
C ILE A 86 2.05 4.26 -10.45
N PRO A 87 1.27 4.70 -11.46
CA PRO A 87 1.84 5.16 -12.74
C PRO A 87 2.67 6.45 -12.66
N ARG A 88 2.62 7.17 -11.52
CA ARG A 88 3.46 8.36 -11.29
C ARG A 88 4.82 8.01 -10.68
N CYS A 89 4.99 6.76 -10.27
CA CYS A 89 6.17 6.29 -9.56
C CYS A 89 7.17 5.71 -10.56
N THR A 90 8.45 6.01 -10.38
CA THR A 90 9.53 5.32 -11.11
C THR A 90 10.01 4.09 -10.36
N HIS A 91 9.80 4.06 -9.05
CA HIS A 91 10.00 2.93 -8.15
C HIS A 91 8.84 2.92 -7.17
N PHE A 92 8.35 1.73 -6.82
CA PHE A 92 7.22 1.56 -5.94
C PHE A 92 7.53 0.50 -4.88
N VAL A 93 7.25 0.82 -3.63
CA VAL A 93 7.43 -0.08 -2.49
C VAL A 93 6.09 -0.22 -1.80
N ASP A 94 5.56 -1.43 -1.73
CA ASP A 94 4.41 -1.76 -0.91
C ASP A 94 4.90 -2.44 0.37
N ALA A 95 4.75 -1.75 1.50
CA ALA A 95 5.30 -2.20 2.77
C ALA A 95 4.23 -2.93 3.60
N HIS A 96 4.50 -4.20 3.90
CA HIS A 96 3.64 -5.09 4.68
C HIS A 96 4.29 -5.51 6.00
N SER A 97 3.48 -5.99 6.93
CA SER A 97 3.91 -6.74 8.13
C SER A 97 2.97 -7.93 8.37
N GLY A 98 3.13 -8.65 9.48
CA GLY A 98 2.12 -9.63 9.88
C GLY A 98 0.79 -8.93 10.17
N ASP A 99 -0.31 -9.52 9.71
CA ASP A 99 -1.66 -9.16 10.12
C ASP A 99 -1.90 -9.61 11.59
N ALA A 100 -3.12 -9.46 12.13
CA ALA A 100 -3.44 -9.74 13.52
C ALA A 100 -2.96 -11.12 14.06
N PRO A 101 -3.05 -12.23 13.31
CA PRO A 101 -2.65 -13.55 13.80
C PRO A 101 -1.23 -13.98 13.36
N GLU A 102 -0.43 -13.08 12.80
CA GLU A 102 0.86 -13.41 12.18
C GLU A 102 2.04 -12.83 12.97
N ASP A 103 3.01 -13.70 13.27
CA ASP A 103 4.31 -13.31 13.81
C ASP A 103 5.36 -13.59 12.73
N LEU A 104 5.84 -12.53 12.09
CA LEU A 104 6.81 -12.60 11.00
C LEU A 104 8.19 -12.17 11.52
N ALA A 105 9.22 -12.92 11.12
CA ALA A 105 10.59 -12.41 11.23
C ALA A 105 10.76 -11.17 10.36
N ASP A 106 11.70 -10.29 10.70
CA ASP A 106 12.01 -9.13 9.87
C ASP A 106 12.64 -9.59 8.54
N TYR A 107 11.99 -9.31 7.41
CA TYR A 107 12.54 -9.57 6.09
C TYR A 107 12.11 -8.51 5.07
N SER A 108 12.84 -8.43 3.97
CA SER A 108 12.42 -7.72 2.76
C SER A 108 12.44 -8.73 1.62
N ALA A 109 11.31 -8.85 0.92
CA ALA A 109 11.19 -9.68 -0.27
C ALA A 109 11.10 -8.77 -1.50
N TYR A 110 11.77 -9.16 -2.57
CA TYR A 110 11.59 -8.56 -3.89
C TYR A 110 11.34 -9.69 -4.87
N TYR A 111 10.41 -9.45 -5.80
CA TYR A 111 10.20 -10.35 -6.92
C TYR A 111 10.89 -9.72 -8.12
N GLN A 112 11.85 -10.45 -8.70
CA GLN A 112 12.38 -10.12 -10.01
C GLN A 112 11.59 -10.94 -11.04
N HIS A 113 10.63 -10.30 -11.71
CA HIS A 113 9.85 -10.91 -12.76
C HIS A 113 10.28 -10.32 -14.11
N ASP A 114 11.30 -10.92 -14.72
CA ASP A 114 11.84 -10.48 -16.01
C ASP A 114 10.87 -10.75 -17.20
N ASP A 115 9.81 -11.53 -16.97
CA ASP A 115 8.92 -12.06 -18.03
C ASP A 115 7.53 -11.39 -18.13
N LEU A 116 7.19 -10.38 -17.32
CA LEU A 116 5.88 -9.70 -17.37
C LEU A 116 5.99 -8.24 -17.86
N PRO A 117 5.06 -7.77 -18.73
CA PRO A 117 5.06 -6.40 -19.24
C PRO A 117 4.59 -5.39 -18.18
N GLU A 118 4.90 -4.11 -18.43
CA GLU A 118 4.67 -2.95 -17.57
C GLU A 118 3.34 -2.98 -16.79
N ALA A 119 3.46 -3.00 -15.46
CA ALA A 119 2.43 -2.82 -14.44
C ALA A 119 1.42 -3.97 -14.24
N SER A 120 1.64 -4.73 -13.15
CA SER A 120 0.61 -5.47 -12.39
C SER A 120 -0.18 -4.54 -11.48
#